data_AF-A0AAV4UZU5-F1
#
_entry.id   AF-A0AAV4UZU5-F1
#
_cell.length_a   1.000
_cell.length_b   1.000
_cell.length_c   1.000
_cell.angle_alpha   90.00
_cell.angle_beta   90.00
_cell.angle_gamma   90.00
#
_symmetry.space_group_name_H-M   'P 1'
#
loop_
_entity.id
_entity.type
_entity.pdbx_description
1 polymer ?
#
loop_
_entity_poly.entity_id
_entity_poly.type
_entity_poly.pdbx_seq_one_letter_code
_entity_poly.pdbx_strand_id
1 'polypeptide(L)'
;MKEAIFIACSLVIVFSAAVSAKDLCPPPSLIQPCKCTSGYTPVTYECSNLTSQETMEKVFKKSLDYPVNALDLVNSIFMCVPVSPLNSKEVSILSINHCTMASLLNRTLPNQTDWRQSL
;
A
#
# COMPACT_ATOMS: atom_id res chain seq x y z
N MET A 1 50.29 -1.71 9.37
CA MET A 1 49.41 -0.69 8.75
C MET A 1 48.35 -1.29 7.81
N LYS A 2 48.66 -2.31 6.99
CA LYS A 2 47.66 -2.99 6.12
C LYS A 2 46.52 -3.70 6.88
N GLU A 3 46.85 -4.36 7.99
CA GLU A 3 45.88 -5.11 8.83
C GLU A 3 44.77 -4.21 9.42
N ALA A 4 45.13 -3.00 9.88
CA ALA A 4 44.19 -2.06 10.49
C ALA A 4 43.19 -1.49 9.47
N ILE A 5 43.58 -1.37 8.20
CA ILE A 5 42.71 -0.90 7.11
C ILE A 5 41.66 -1.97 6.77
N PHE A 6 42.04 -3.25 6.76
CA PHE A 6 41.11 -4.35 6.50
C PHE A 6 40.05 -4.47 7.60
N ILE A 7 40.45 -4.33 8.87
CA ILE A 7 39.52 -4.37 10.02
C ILE A 7 38.58 -3.17 10.01
N ALA A 8 39.08 -1.97 9.69
CA ALA A 8 38.25 -0.78 9.58
C ALA A 8 37.22 -0.89 8.43
N CYS A 9 37.63 -1.40 7.26
CA CYS A 9 36.72 -1.60 6.14
C CYS A 9 35.65 -2.66 6.42
N SER A 10 36.02 -3.77 7.06
CA SER A 10 35.05 -4.84 7.38
C SER A 10 34.07 -4.41 8.48
N LEU A 11 34.49 -3.62 9.47
CA LEU A 11 33.59 -3.04 10.46
C LEU A 11 32.62 -2.02 9.85
N VAL A 12 33.06 -1.19 8.90
CA VAL A 12 32.17 -0.24 8.19
C VAL A 12 31.11 -0.98 7.37
N ILE A 13 31.48 -2.06 6.67
CA ILE A 13 30.53 -2.87 5.88
C ILE A 13 29.48 -3.52 6.78
N VAL A 14 29.90 -4.09 7.92
CA VAL A 14 28.99 -4.72 8.89
C VAL A 14 28.07 -3.68 9.56
N PHE A 15 28.58 -2.49 9.89
CA PHE A 15 27.75 -1.40 10.43
C PHE A 15 26.74 -0.87 9.41
N SER A 16 27.12 -0.74 8.13
CA SER A 16 26.18 -0.35 7.07
C SER A 16 25.13 -1.41 6.76
N ALA A 17 25.43 -2.70 6.97
CA ALA A 17 24.47 -3.79 6.82
C ALA A 17 23.55 -3.98 8.03
N ALA A 18 23.89 -3.44 9.21
CA ALA A 18 23.04 -3.45 10.40
C ALA A 18 22.05 -2.26 10.46
N VAL A 19 22.26 -1.22 9.64
CA VAL A 19 21.24 -0.18 9.34
C VAL A 19 20.26 -0.73 8.28
N SER A 20 19.83 -1.98 8.45
CA SER A 20 19.00 -2.69 7.49
C SER A 20 17.56 -2.76 7.98
N ALA A 21 16.67 -2.29 7.11
CA ALA A 21 15.22 -2.31 7.16
C ALA A 21 14.59 -1.66 8.40
N LYS A 22 14.30 -0.34 8.32
CA LYS A 22 13.12 0.17 9.02
C LYS A 22 11.93 -0.66 8.51
N ASP A 23 11.28 -1.41 9.39
CA ASP A 23 10.03 -2.08 9.04
C ASP A 23 9.02 -1.00 8.67
N LEU A 24 8.67 -0.93 7.39
CA LEU A 24 7.72 0.04 6.86
C LEU A 24 6.27 -0.41 7.06
N CYS A 25 6.07 -1.62 7.59
CA CYS A 25 4.75 -2.15 7.85
C CYS A 25 4.19 -1.63 9.17
N PRO A 26 2.88 -1.30 9.21
CA PRO A 26 2.21 -1.02 10.45
C PRO A 26 2.03 -2.29 11.30
N PRO A 27 1.82 -2.12 12.62
CA PRO A 27 1.41 -3.21 13.47
C PRO A 27 0.10 -3.86 12.93
N PRO A 28 -0.04 -5.19 13.03
CA PRO A 28 -1.19 -5.91 12.48
C PRO A 28 -2.55 -5.39 12.95
N SER A 29 -2.64 -4.86 14.17
CA SER A 29 -3.86 -4.27 14.73
C SER A 29 -4.42 -3.08 13.94
N LEU A 30 -3.60 -2.41 13.12
CA LEU A 30 -4.02 -1.28 12.30
C LEU A 30 -4.53 -1.70 10.91
N ILE A 31 -4.03 -2.83 10.38
CA ILE A 31 -4.29 -3.23 8.99
C ILE A 31 -5.11 -4.51 8.83
N GLN A 32 -5.42 -5.22 9.91
CA GLN A 32 -6.29 -6.40 9.81
C GLN A 32 -7.61 -6.09 9.09
N PRO A 33 -8.06 -6.95 8.16
CA PRO A 33 -7.55 -8.30 7.85
C PRO A 33 -6.41 -8.37 6.82
N CYS A 34 -5.86 -7.23 6.41
CA CYS A 34 -4.76 -7.18 5.46
C CYS A 34 -3.42 -7.55 6.11
N LYS A 35 -2.50 -8.01 5.28
CA LYS A 35 -1.09 -8.25 5.62
C LYS A 35 -0.23 -7.22 4.94
N CYS A 36 0.87 -6.86 5.57
CA CYS A 36 1.88 -6.00 4.98
C CYS A 36 3.17 -6.79 4.80
N THR A 37 3.81 -6.59 3.65
CA THR A 37 5.14 -7.08 3.37
C THR A 37 6.06 -5.89 3.12
N SER A 38 7.10 -5.75 3.96
CA SER A 38 8.19 -4.79 3.80
C SER A 38 9.52 -5.57 3.79
N GLY A 39 10.46 -5.16 2.93
CA GLY A 39 11.75 -5.84 2.78
C GLY A 39 12.52 -5.36 1.56
N TYR A 40 11.79 -5.07 0.47
CA TYR A 40 12.23 -4.33 -0.70
C TYR A 40 11.06 -3.48 -1.20
N THR A 41 11.32 -2.33 -1.83
CA THR A 41 10.25 -1.58 -2.50
C THR A 41 9.66 -2.44 -3.61
N PRO A 42 8.32 -2.50 -3.78
CA PRO A 42 7.26 -1.74 -3.10
C PRO A 42 6.78 -2.31 -1.75
N VAL A 43 6.42 -1.42 -0.79
CA VAL A 43 5.66 -1.82 0.41
C VAL A 43 4.27 -2.26 -0.03
N THR A 44 3.92 -3.51 0.24
CA THR A 44 2.73 -4.15 -0.33
C THR A 44 1.73 -4.49 0.75
N TYR A 45 0.48 -4.05 0.57
CA TYR A 45 -0.66 -4.45 1.38
C TYR A 45 -1.46 -5.51 0.63
N GLU A 46 -1.52 -6.72 1.18
CA GLU A 46 -2.36 -7.80 0.68
C GLU A 46 -3.62 -7.89 1.54
N CYS A 47 -4.77 -7.57 0.96
CA CYS A 47 -6.07 -7.71 1.61
C CYS A 47 -6.82 -8.89 0.98
N SER A 48 -6.99 -9.95 1.76
CA SER A 48 -7.72 -11.15 1.34
C SER A 48 -9.08 -11.26 2.02
N ASN A 49 -10.08 -11.82 1.34
CA ASN A 49 -11.39 -12.14 1.93
C ASN A 49 -12.12 -10.92 2.53
N LEU A 50 -11.94 -9.73 1.96
CA LEU A 50 -12.72 -8.56 2.36
C LEU A 50 -14.16 -8.74 1.86
N THR A 51 -15.14 -8.60 2.74
CA THR A 51 -16.58 -8.66 2.40
C THR A 51 -17.31 -7.33 2.62
N SER A 52 -16.60 -6.31 3.12
CA SER A 52 -17.17 -5.02 3.50
C SER A 52 -16.29 -3.86 3.01
N GLN A 53 -16.93 -2.91 2.34
CA GLN A 53 -16.34 -1.63 1.93
C GLN A 53 -15.77 -0.86 3.13
N GLU A 54 -16.52 -0.85 4.25
CA GLU A 54 -16.15 -0.12 5.46
C GLU A 54 -14.85 -0.65 6.07
N THR A 55 -14.61 -1.96 6.00
CA THR A 55 -13.37 -2.58 6.50
C THR A 55 -12.16 -2.07 5.73
N MET A 56 -12.25 -2.01 4.39
CA MET A 56 -11.18 -1.48 3.55
C MET A 56 -10.88 -0.01 3.85
N GLU A 57 -11.92 0.82 3.96
CA GLU A 57 -11.76 2.24 4.29
C GLU A 57 -11.15 2.46 5.69
N LYS A 58 -11.55 1.64 6.66
CA LYS A 58 -10.96 1.66 8.02
C LYS A 58 -9.47 1.32 7.99
N VAL A 59 -9.05 0.31 7.20
CA VAL A 59 -7.62 -0.05 7.07
C VAL A 59 -6.82 1.12 6.52
N PHE A 60 -7.28 1.75 5.43
CA PHE A 60 -6.58 2.91 4.86
C PHE A 60 -6.53 4.09 5.82
N LYS A 61 -7.61 4.35 6.56
CA LYS A 61 -7.68 5.43 7.55
C LYS A 61 -6.75 5.20 8.75
N LYS A 62 -6.64 3.96 9.23
CA LYS A 62 -5.80 3.60 10.39
C LYS A 62 -4.32 3.51 10.07
N SER A 63 -3.98 3.34 8.80
CA SER A 63 -2.60 3.17 8.33
C SER A 63 -2.08 4.39 7.56
N LEU A 64 -2.66 5.58 7.76
CA LEU A 64 -2.31 6.80 7.01
C LEU A 64 -0.82 7.14 7.10
N ASP A 65 -0.21 6.96 8.26
CA ASP A 65 1.20 7.29 8.53
C ASP A 65 2.20 6.30 7.91
N TYR A 66 1.72 5.19 7.34
CA TYR A 66 2.55 4.13 6.77
C TYR A 66 2.53 4.16 5.24
N PRO A 67 3.67 3.97 4.57
CA PRO A 67 3.72 3.94 3.12
C PRO A 67 3.00 2.70 2.58
N VAL A 68 2.36 2.86 1.42
CA VAL A 68 1.79 1.76 0.64
C VAL A 68 2.07 2.04 -0.82
N ASN A 69 2.89 1.22 -1.45
CA ASN A 69 3.22 1.36 -2.86
C ASN A 69 2.41 0.40 -3.74
N ALA A 70 2.07 -0.76 -3.20
CA ALA A 70 1.28 -1.77 -3.88
C ALA A 70 0.09 -2.22 -3.01
N LEU A 71 -1.07 -2.36 -3.64
CA LEU A 71 -2.29 -2.91 -3.04
C LEU A 71 -2.73 -4.15 -3.80
N ASP A 72 -2.72 -5.29 -3.13
CA ASP A 72 -3.19 -6.56 -3.64
C ASP A 72 -4.52 -6.93 -2.99
N LEU A 73 -5.57 -7.05 -3.82
CA LEU A 73 -6.90 -7.44 -3.39
C LEU A 73 -7.16 -8.86 -3.89
N VAL A 74 -7.41 -9.78 -2.96
CA VAL A 74 -7.53 -11.21 -3.26
C VAL A 74 -8.85 -11.76 -2.72
N ASN A 75 -9.58 -12.51 -3.53
CA ASN A 75 -10.79 -13.25 -3.13
C ASN A 75 -11.77 -12.40 -2.29
N SER A 76 -12.11 -11.20 -2.78
CA SER A 76 -12.81 -10.18 -2.01
C SER A 76 -14.07 -9.68 -2.71
N ILE A 77 -15.08 -9.30 -1.92
CA ILE A 77 -16.38 -8.79 -2.37
C ILE A 77 -16.62 -7.44 -1.70
N PHE A 78 -16.57 -6.36 -2.49
CA PHE A 78 -16.77 -4.98 -2.00
C PHE A 78 -17.26 -4.09 -3.14
N MET A 79 -17.62 -2.84 -2.86
CA MET A 79 -18.24 -1.99 -3.87
C MET A 79 -17.23 -1.43 -4.88
N CYS A 80 -16.14 -0.82 -4.38
CA CYS A 80 -15.11 -0.21 -5.21
C CYS A 80 -13.84 0.14 -4.42
N VAL A 81 -12.70 0.23 -5.11
CA VAL A 81 -11.47 0.68 -4.47
C VAL A 81 -11.50 2.20 -4.28
N PRO A 82 -11.27 2.72 -3.06
CA PRO A 82 -11.33 4.14 -2.78
C PRO A 82 -10.13 4.87 -3.41
N VAL A 83 -10.38 5.83 -4.30
CA VAL A 83 -9.31 6.55 -5.04
C VAL A 83 -8.51 7.50 -4.15
N SER A 84 -9.17 8.14 -3.19
CA SER A 84 -8.53 9.10 -2.27
C SER A 84 -7.28 8.52 -1.57
N PRO A 85 -7.33 7.34 -0.91
CA PRO A 85 -6.14 6.74 -0.30
C PRO A 85 -5.13 6.20 -1.30
N LEU A 86 -5.53 5.80 -2.52
CA LEU A 86 -4.57 5.42 -3.56
C LEU A 86 -3.71 6.61 -3.98
N ASN A 87 -4.34 7.77 -4.18
CA ASN A 87 -3.65 8.99 -4.57
C ASN A 87 -2.79 9.56 -3.44
N SER A 88 -3.32 9.61 -2.21
CA SER A 88 -2.60 10.21 -1.08
C SER A 88 -1.36 9.41 -0.67
N LYS A 89 -1.34 8.11 -0.96
CA LYS A 89 -0.21 7.21 -0.67
C LYS A 89 0.66 6.92 -1.90
N GLU A 90 0.35 7.52 -3.05
CA GLU A 90 1.05 7.29 -4.32
C GLU A 90 1.16 5.79 -4.67
N VAL A 91 0.05 5.06 -4.49
CA VAL A 91 -0.02 3.63 -4.83
C VAL A 91 0.21 3.46 -6.33
N SER A 92 1.31 2.80 -6.69
CA SER A 92 1.73 2.60 -8.08
C SER A 92 1.26 1.27 -8.65
N ILE A 93 0.95 0.30 -7.79
CA ILE A 93 0.50 -1.03 -8.19
C ILE A 93 -0.84 -1.32 -7.51
N LEU A 94 -1.85 -1.63 -8.32
CA LEU A 94 -3.13 -2.16 -7.87
C LEU A 94 -3.36 -3.52 -8.55
N SER A 95 -3.32 -4.59 -7.76
CA SER A 95 -3.59 -5.95 -8.22
C SER A 95 -4.95 -6.41 -7.70
N ILE A 96 -5.79 -6.95 -8.58
CA ILE A 96 -7.14 -7.42 -8.25
C ILE A 96 -7.29 -8.85 -8.76
N ASN A 97 -7.36 -9.79 -7.82
CA ASN A 97 -7.35 -11.23 -8.11
C ASN A 97 -8.58 -11.89 -7.49
N HIS A 98 -9.45 -12.46 -8.34
CA HIS A 98 -10.66 -13.14 -7.89
C HIS A 98 -11.59 -12.28 -7.03
N CYS A 99 -11.77 -11.00 -7.38
CA CYS A 99 -12.66 -10.10 -6.66
C CYS A 99 -13.97 -9.84 -7.41
N THR A 100 -15.05 -9.63 -6.66
CA THR A 100 -16.35 -9.19 -7.17
C THR A 100 -16.61 -7.77 -6.71
N MET A 101 -16.86 -6.85 -7.65
CA MET A 101 -17.12 -5.44 -7.34
C MET A 101 -18.07 -4.78 -8.34
N ALA A 102 -18.77 -3.74 -7.88
CA ALA A 102 -19.69 -2.97 -8.71
C ALA A 102 -18.95 -2.00 -9.64
N SER A 103 -17.82 -1.45 -9.16
CA SER A 103 -16.92 -0.60 -9.95
C SER A 103 -15.49 -0.82 -9.48
N LEU A 104 -14.51 -0.69 -10.38
CA LEU A 104 -13.10 -0.76 -10.03
C LEU A 104 -12.69 0.37 -9.07
N LEU A 105 -13.13 1.60 -9.35
CA LEU A 105 -12.73 2.80 -8.62
C LEU A 105 -13.95 3.61 -8.18
N ASN A 106 -13.86 4.20 -6.98
CA ASN A 106 -14.75 5.29 -6.56
C ASN A 106 -14.34 6.59 -7.27
N ARG A 107 -14.71 6.75 -8.54
CA ARG A 107 -14.75 8.06 -9.17
C ARG A 107 -16.19 8.54 -9.22
N THR A 108 -16.45 9.69 -8.63
CA THR A 108 -17.57 10.53 -9.05
C THR A 108 -17.30 10.90 -10.50
N LEU A 109 -18.12 10.40 -11.43
CA LEU A 109 -18.09 10.92 -12.80
C LEU A 109 -18.30 12.44 -12.72
N PRO A 110 -17.50 13.28 -13.43
CA PRO A 110 -17.84 14.67 -13.56
C PRO A 110 -19.26 14.74 -14.12
N ASN A 111 -20.09 15.50 -13.40
CA ASN A 111 -21.52 15.69 -13.62
C ASN A 111 -21.84 15.66 -15.13
N GLN A 112 -22.59 14.65 -15.59
CA GLN A 112 -22.92 14.45 -17.01
C GLN A 112 -23.94 15.50 -17.52
N THR A 113 -23.92 16.71 -16.96
CA THR A 113 -24.81 17.83 -17.19
C THR A 113 -24.14 18.97 -17.96
N ASP A 114 -22.85 18.87 -18.26
CA ASP A 114 -22.08 19.96 -18.87
C ASP A 114 -22.32 20.11 -20.40
N TRP A 115 -22.83 19.09 -21.08
CA TRP A 115 -23.08 19.15 -22.52
C TRP A 115 -24.28 20.04 -22.93
N ARG A 116 -25.05 20.56 -21.97
CA ARG A 116 -26.17 21.49 -22.24
C ARG A 116 -25.78 22.97 -22.18
N GLN A 117 -24.52 23.30 -21.88
CA GLN A 117 -24.04 24.69 -21.88
C GLN A 117 -23.35 25.12 -23.18
N SER A 118 -23.24 24.23 -24.16
CA SER A 118 -22.80 24.58 -25.52
C SER A 118 -24.02 24.90 -26.39
N LEU A 119 -24.57 26.10 -26.19
CA LEU A 119 -25.23 26.84 -27.27
C LEU A 119 -24.15 27.34 -28.25
#